data_AF-A0A9N8DKX6-F1
#
_entry.id   AF-A0A9N8DKX6-F1
#
_cell.length_a   1.000
_cell.length_b   1.000
_cell.length_c   1.000
_cell.angle_alpha   90.00
_cell.angle_beta   90.00
_cell.angle_gamma   90.00
#
_symmetry.space_group_name_H-M   'P 1'
#
loop_
_entity.id
_entity.type
_entity.pdbx_description
1 polymer ?
#
loop_
_entity_poly.entity_id
_entity_poly.type
_entity_poly.pdbx_seq_one_letter_code
_entity_poly.pdbx_strand_id
1 'polypeptide(L)'
;MPKSSTTDLVSRLVDDLESLAMDFQVAMHERGLVKDRKFGLITYPDAFVGRDAVGVLVDVLYEMHEEEEDISRQSALMVGRAMAEHLELFESAFRLKAMDHELSDDKYHYYHWKNNVPSDVAQTTWEMSLMDKVKVLKKYVRIQDRYYRLKMYPRCFTGTEAVDVLMKQRIVVSRRDAVKLIRKMKREYGCFFNVTDKNQPFEDGFYFYRFKYDEDLMQKGVNKAAFDAVMDALTGNEGMTTEFRLTSESFH
;
A
#
# COMPACT_ATOMS: atom_id res chain seq x y z
N MET A 1 -5.81 35.84 28.52
CA MET A 1 -5.76 34.43 28.07
C MET A 1 -6.58 34.32 26.79
N PRO A 2 -5.99 34.09 25.60
CA PRO A 2 -6.81 33.82 24.42
C PRO A 2 -7.45 32.45 24.61
N LYS A 3 -8.78 32.35 24.43
CA LYS A 3 -9.50 31.08 24.43
C LYS A 3 -9.00 30.27 23.23
N SER A 4 -8.44 29.09 23.46
CA SER A 4 -8.12 28.14 22.37
C SER A 4 -9.38 27.94 21.52
N SER A 5 -9.23 28.10 20.20
CA SER A 5 -10.32 27.98 19.24
C SER A 5 -10.80 26.52 19.19
N THR A 6 -12.10 26.28 19.00
CA THR A 6 -12.66 24.93 18.81
C THR A 6 -11.90 24.13 17.75
N THR A 7 -11.36 24.79 16.72
CA THR A 7 -10.53 24.17 15.67
C THR A 7 -9.19 23.62 16.19
N ASP A 8 -8.56 24.31 17.14
CA ASP A 8 -7.27 23.93 17.74
C ASP A 8 -7.43 22.73 18.68
N LEU A 9 -8.54 22.66 19.41
CA LEU A 9 -8.89 21.50 20.23
C LEU A 9 -9.19 20.24 19.39
N VAL A 10 -9.95 20.39 18.31
CA VAL A 10 -10.26 19.26 17.41
C VAL A 10 -9.00 18.75 16.72
N SER A 11 -8.11 19.64 16.26
CA SER A 11 -6.82 19.23 15.67
C SER A 11 -5.99 18.42 16.66
N ARG A 12 -5.84 18.89 17.90
CA ARG A 12 -5.08 18.16 18.94
C ARG A 12 -5.67 16.80 19.24
N LEU A 13 -6.98 16.72 19.41
CA LEU A 13 -7.66 15.44 19.67
C LEU A 13 -7.48 14.44 18.51
N VAL A 14 -7.44 14.94 17.27
CA VAL A 14 -7.16 14.12 16.09
C VAL A 14 -5.71 13.66 16.08
N ASP A 15 -4.76 14.56 16.37
CA ASP A 15 -3.32 14.24 16.43
C ASP A 15 -3.04 13.20 17.53
N ASP A 16 -3.67 13.34 18.70
CA ASP A 16 -3.58 12.38 19.82
C ASP A 16 -4.15 11.00 19.43
N LEU A 17 -5.29 10.97 18.73
CA LEU A 17 -5.91 9.73 18.25
C LEU A 17 -5.07 9.06 17.16
N GLU A 18 -4.45 9.83 16.26
CA GLU A 18 -3.53 9.31 15.24
C GLU A 18 -2.27 8.71 15.86
N SER A 19 -1.68 9.37 16.86
CA SER A 19 -0.52 8.86 17.59
C SER A 19 -0.86 7.53 18.27
N LEU A 20 -1.96 7.50 19.03
CA LEU A 20 -2.49 6.28 19.64
C LEU A 20 -2.73 5.16 18.63
N ALA A 21 -3.28 5.49 17.46
CA ALA A 21 -3.58 4.52 16.41
C ALA A 21 -2.30 3.95 15.80
N MET A 22 -1.26 4.78 15.66
CA MET A 22 0.05 4.35 15.19
C MET A 22 0.70 3.37 16.18
N ASP A 23 0.72 3.71 17.47
CA ASP A 23 1.27 2.85 18.52
C ASP A 23 0.48 1.54 18.64
N PHE A 24 -0.84 1.62 18.55
CA PHE A 24 -1.71 0.43 18.47
C PHE A 24 -1.36 -0.46 17.27
N GLN A 25 -1.24 0.11 16.06
CA GLN A 25 -0.87 -0.66 14.88
C GLN A 25 0.52 -1.30 15.02
N VAL A 26 1.50 -0.57 15.52
CA VAL A 26 2.86 -1.08 15.75
C VAL A 26 2.84 -2.23 16.74
N ALA A 27 2.25 -2.03 17.92
CA ALA A 27 2.18 -3.04 18.97
C ALA A 27 1.46 -4.32 18.50
N MET A 28 0.38 -4.20 17.72
CA MET A 28 -0.32 -5.36 17.15
C MET A 28 0.57 -6.19 16.21
N HIS A 29 1.43 -5.55 15.43
CA HIS A 29 2.35 -6.23 14.52
C HIS A 29 3.54 -6.83 15.28
N GLU A 30 4.17 -6.08 16.18
CA GLU A 30 5.32 -6.55 16.97
C GLU A 30 4.97 -7.75 17.84
N ARG A 31 3.74 -7.79 18.38
CA ARG A 31 3.22 -8.91 19.16
C ARG A 31 2.78 -10.10 18.29
N GLY A 32 2.84 -10.01 16.96
CA GLY A 32 2.45 -11.09 16.05
C GLY A 32 0.95 -11.45 16.14
N LEU A 33 0.11 -10.47 16.44
CA LEU A 33 -1.34 -10.64 16.63
C LEU A 33 -2.11 -10.54 15.31
N VAL A 34 -1.49 -9.99 14.26
CA VAL A 34 -2.04 -9.92 12.90
C VAL A 34 -1.56 -11.15 12.12
N LYS A 35 -2.46 -12.07 11.78
CA LYS A 35 -2.15 -13.33 11.09
C LYS A 35 -3.39 -14.00 10.53
N ASP A 36 -3.20 -15.03 9.70
CA ASP A 36 -4.32 -15.83 9.18
C ASP A 36 -5.10 -16.50 10.32
N ARG A 37 -6.41 -16.23 10.38
CA ARG A 37 -7.34 -16.80 11.35
C ARG A 37 -8.29 -17.77 10.65
N LYS A 38 -8.68 -18.85 11.33
CA LYS A 38 -9.64 -19.83 10.79
C LYS A 38 -10.90 -19.86 11.64
N PHE A 39 -12.05 -19.78 10.99
CA PHE A 39 -13.35 -20.04 11.61
C PHE A 39 -14.10 -21.06 10.75
N GLY A 40 -14.24 -22.28 11.28
CA GLY A 40 -14.72 -23.41 10.52
C GLY A 40 -13.85 -23.67 9.28
N LEU A 41 -14.45 -23.61 8.09
CA LEU A 41 -13.79 -23.82 6.80
C LEU A 41 -13.27 -22.53 6.15
N ILE A 42 -13.52 -21.36 6.77
CA ILE A 42 -13.15 -20.06 6.21
C ILE A 42 -11.83 -19.61 6.85
N THR A 43 -10.89 -19.19 6.00
CA THR A 43 -9.68 -18.48 6.42
C THR A 43 -9.89 -16.98 6.23
N TYR A 44 -9.61 -16.22 7.29
CA TYR A 44 -9.54 -14.76 7.30
C TYR A 44 -8.06 -14.38 7.30
N PRO A 45 -7.49 -14.07 6.13
CA PRO A 45 -6.06 -13.78 6.03
C PRO A 45 -5.72 -12.45 6.71
N ASP A 46 -4.55 -12.35 7.33
CA ASP A 46 -4.04 -11.06 7.85
C ASP A 46 -5.04 -10.35 8.80
N ALA A 47 -5.57 -11.09 9.77
CA ALA A 47 -6.61 -10.64 10.69
C ALA A 47 -6.15 -10.64 12.15
N PHE A 48 -6.77 -9.80 12.96
CA PHE A 48 -6.58 -9.76 14.41
C PHE A 48 -7.89 -9.98 15.18
N VAL A 49 -7.77 -10.37 16.44
CA VAL A 49 -8.89 -10.72 17.32
C VAL A 49 -9.28 -9.52 18.18
N GLY A 50 -10.58 -9.28 18.36
CA GLY A 50 -11.10 -8.16 19.15
C GLY A 50 -10.58 -8.13 20.59
N ARG A 51 -10.62 -9.25 21.30
CA ARG A 51 -10.05 -9.37 22.66
C ARG A 51 -8.57 -8.99 22.75
N ASP A 52 -7.78 -9.45 21.78
CA ASP A 52 -6.34 -9.17 21.71
C ASP A 52 -6.12 -7.67 21.48
N ALA A 53 -6.86 -7.07 20.55
CA ALA A 53 -6.82 -5.64 20.26
C ALA A 53 -7.17 -4.79 21.49
N VAL A 54 -8.22 -5.13 22.23
CA VAL A 54 -8.59 -4.43 23.47
C VAL A 54 -7.48 -4.54 24.52
N GLY A 55 -6.82 -5.70 24.63
CA GLY A 55 -5.66 -5.87 25.51
C GLY A 55 -4.49 -4.96 25.11
N VAL A 56 -4.14 -4.92 23.82
CA VAL A 56 -3.08 -4.03 23.33
C VAL A 56 -3.44 -2.55 23.57
N LEU A 57 -4.69 -2.15 23.37
CA LEU A 57 -5.12 -0.78 23.62
C LEU A 57 -5.04 -0.39 25.09
N VAL A 58 -5.32 -1.30 26.03
CA VAL A 58 -5.08 -1.04 27.46
C VAL A 58 -3.60 -0.76 27.71
N ASP A 59 -2.70 -1.59 27.16
CA ASP A 59 -1.27 -1.41 27.36
C ASP A 59 -0.76 -0.10 26.74
N VAL A 60 -1.17 0.21 25.50
CA VAL A 60 -0.80 1.46 24.81
C VAL A 60 -1.28 2.68 25.58
N LEU A 61 -2.52 2.66 26.07
CA LEU A 61 -3.05 3.76 26.87
C LEU A 61 -2.30 3.89 28.21
N TYR A 62 -1.90 2.76 28.82
CA TYR A 62 -1.19 2.76 30.10
C TYR A 62 0.20 3.39 29.96
N GLU A 63 0.90 3.10 28.86
CA GLU A 63 2.20 3.70 28.56
C GLU A 63 2.12 5.23 28.32
N MET A 64 0.95 5.76 27.93
CA MET A 64 0.75 7.19 27.71
C MET A 64 0.35 7.98 28.96
N HIS A 65 -0.20 7.33 29.97
CA HIS A 65 -0.64 7.98 31.21
C HIS A 65 0.39 7.72 32.32
N GLU A 66 1.14 8.74 32.73
CA GLU A 66 2.11 8.66 33.84
C GLU A 66 1.44 8.46 35.22
N GLU A 67 0.12 8.63 35.32
CA GLU A 67 -0.64 8.53 36.57
C GLU A 67 -1.32 7.14 36.71
N GLU A 68 -1.26 6.57 37.93
CA GLU A 68 -1.73 5.22 38.31
C GLU A 68 -3.26 4.99 38.24
N GLU A 69 -3.99 5.58 37.28
CA GLU A 69 -5.39 5.21 37.06
C GLU A 69 -5.49 3.91 36.24
N ASP A 70 -6.16 2.90 36.82
CA ASP A 70 -6.45 1.63 36.15
C ASP A 70 -7.24 1.87 34.86
N ILE A 71 -6.58 1.68 33.72
CA ILE A 71 -7.23 1.82 32.41
C ILE A 71 -8.18 0.65 32.17
N SER A 72 -9.47 0.94 32.21
CA SER A 72 -10.49 -0.08 32.00
C SER A 72 -10.52 -0.57 30.55
N ARG A 73 -10.87 -1.85 30.37
CA ARG A 73 -11.15 -2.44 29.05
C ARG A 73 -12.27 -1.71 28.31
N GLN A 74 -13.20 -1.08 29.05
CA GLN A 74 -14.28 -0.27 28.47
C GLN A 74 -13.74 1.03 27.86
N SER A 75 -12.77 1.67 28.50
CA SER A 75 -12.08 2.86 27.96
C SER A 75 -11.33 2.51 26.69
N ALA A 76 -10.59 1.39 26.71
CA ALA A 76 -9.89 0.87 25.52
C ALA A 76 -10.85 0.56 24.36
N LEU A 77 -12.04 0.00 24.65
CA LEU A 77 -13.08 -0.20 23.64
C LEU A 77 -13.55 1.12 23.02
N MET A 78 -13.78 2.17 23.82
CA MET A 78 -14.19 3.47 23.31
C MET A 78 -13.14 4.08 22.37
N VAL A 79 -11.86 4.03 22.76
CA VAL A 79 -10.75 4.52 21.94
C VAL A 79 -10.63 3.71 20.64
N GLY A 80 -10.65 2.38 20.73
CA GLY A 80 -10.58 1.51 19.55
C GLY A 80 -11.75 1.70 18.59
N ARG A 81 -12.96 1.97 19.10
CA ARG A 81 -14.13 2.33 18.28
C ARG A 81 -13.96 3.69 17.61
N ALA A 82 -13.42 4.68 18.33
CA ALA A 82 -13.09 5.98 17.75
C ALA A 82 -12.05 5.84 16.62
N MET A 83 -11.03 4.98 16.77
CA MET A 83 -10.09 4.67 15.69
C MET A 83 -10.78 4.02 14.49
N ALA A 84 -11.67 3.06 14.71
CA ALA A 84 -12.41 2.40 13.64
C ALA A 84 -13.36 3.36 12.90
N GLU A 85 -14.00 4.29 13.62
CA GLU A 85 -14.96 5.23 13.06
C GLU A 85 -14.29 6.44 12.39
N HIS A 86 -13.39 7.12 13.09
CA HIS A 86 -12.84 8.41 12.64
C HIS A 86 -11.62 8.27 11.74
N LEU A 87 -10.82 7.23 11.93
CA LEU A 87 -9.65 6.94 11.09
C LEU A 87 -9.96 5.88 10.04
N GLU A 88 -11.14 5.24 10.12
CA GLU A 88 -11.46 4.05 9.33
C GLU A 88 -10.32 3.01 9.42
N LEU A 89 -9.71 2.87 10.60
CA LEU A 89 -8.43 2.18 10.77
C LEU A 89 -8.54 0.68 10.48
N PHE A 90 -9.63 0.08 10.93
CA PHE A 90 -9.92 -1.33 10.76
C PHE A 90 -11.43 -1.56 10.66
N GLU A 91 -11.81 -2.72 10.13
CA GLU A 91 -13.20 -3.13 9.97
C GLU A 91 -13.40 -4.58 10.38
N SER A 92 -14.65 -4.98 10.64
CA SER A 92 -14.94 -6.38 10.91
C SER A 92 -14.63 -7.23 9.68
N ALA A 93 -13.98 -8.37 9.92
CA ALA A 93 -13.74 -9.37 8.90
C ALA A 93 -15.02 -10.15 8.52
N PHE A 94 -16.06 -10.09 9.37
CA PHE A 94 -17.35 -10.70 9.09
C PHE A 94 -18.20 -9.78 8.21
N ARG A 95 -18.80 -10.34 7.14
CA ARG A 95 -19.62 -9.58 6.18
C ARG A 95 -21.11 -9.49 6.58
N LEU A 96 -21.45 -9.78 7.83
CA LEU A 96 -22.85 -9.87 8.29
C LEU A 96 -23.29 -8.55 8.94
N LYS A 97 -23.92 -7.69 8.11
CA LYS A 97 -24.49 -6.34 8.37
C LYS A 97 -25.03 -5.98 9.75
N ALA A 98 -25.40 -6.93 10.61
CA ALA A 98 -26.00 -6.65 11.90
C ALA A 98 -24.98 -6.33 13.02
N MET A 99 -23.67 -6.51 12.80
CA MET A 99 -22.61 -6.39 13.82
C MET A 99 -21.36 -5.66 13.31
N ASP A 100 -21.48 -4.86 12.23
CA ASP A 100 -20.38 -4.69 11.27
C ASP A 100 -19.22 -3.77 11.70
N HIS A 101 -19.35 -2.90 12.71
CA HIS A 101 -18.36 -1.82 12.89
C HIS A 101 -17.83 -1.59 14.31
N GLU A 102 -18.42 -2.18 15.34
CA GLU A 102 -17.91 -1.96 16.70
C GLU A 102 -16.80 -2.96 17.02
N LEU A 103 -15.65 -2.42 17.46
CA LEU A 103 -14.68 -3.22 18.20
C LEU A 103 -15.40 -3.86 19.40
N SER A 104 -15.23 -5.17 19.53
CA SER A 104 -15.78 -5.98 20.62
C SER A 104 -14.64 -6.69 21.34
N ASP A 105 -14.78 -6.84 22.65
CA ASP A 105 -13.85 -7.60 23.48
C ASP A 105 -14.17 -9.11 23.43
N ASP A 106 -14.17 -9.65 22.21
CA ASP A 106 -14.56 -11.02 21.93
C ASP A 106 -13.42 -11.81 21.26
N LYS A 107 -13.30 -13.09 21.63
CA LYS A 107 -12.23 -13.99 21.13
C LYS A 107 -12.51 -14.59 19.76
N TYR A 108 -13.74 -14.44 19.25
CA TYR A 108 -14.22 -14.95 17.98
C TYR A 108 -14.52 -13.84 16.97
N HIS A 109 -14.49 -12.56 17.38
CA HIS A 109 -14.61 -11.44 16.45
C HIS A 109 -13.26 -11.10 15.83
N TYR A 110 -13.18 -11.14 14.50
CA TYR A 110 -11.97 -10.85 13.72
C TYR A 110 -12.12 -9.54 12.97
N TYR A 111 -10.99 -8.86 12.77
CA TYR A 111 -10.90 -7.56 12.13
C TYR A 111 -9.73 -7.53 11.14
N HIS A 112 -9.88 -6.71 10.10
CA HIS A 112 -8.83 -6.42 9.13
C HIS A 112 -8.44 -4.94 9.21
N TRP A 113 -7.16 -4.65 9.04
CA TRP A 113 -6.71 -3.29 8.78
C TRP A 113 -7.33 -2.79 7.48
N LYS A 114 -7.90 -1.58 7.52
CA LYS A 114 -8.54 -0.95 6.37
C LYS A 114 -7.69 0.19 5.84
N ASN A 115 -7.20 1.04 6.74
CA ASN A 115 -6.36 2.19 6.42
C ASN A 115 -5.09 2.22 7.29
N ASN A 116 -4.06 2.91 6.81
CA ASN A 116 -2.92 3.33 7.62
C ASN A 116 -3.18 4.75 8.13
N VAL A 117 -2.55 5.11 9.25
CA VAL A 117 -2.62 6.47 9.77
C VAL A 117 -1.89 7.45 8.84
N PRO A 118 -2.44 8.64 8.53
CA PRO A 118 -1.78 9.64 7.69
C PRO A 118 -0.36 10.01 8.13
N SER A 119 -0.15 10.21 9.44
CA SER A 119 1.16 10.55 10.00
C SER A 119 2.23 9.49 9.75
N ASP A 120 1.86 8.21 9.87
CA ASP A 120 2.74 7.06 9.61
C ASP A 120 3.09 6.93 8.11
N VAL A 121 2.10 7.16 7.25
CA VAL A 121 2.31 7.19 5.80
C VAL A 121 3.22 8.35 5.41
N ALA A 122 2.99 9.53 5.98
CA ALA A 122 3.87 10.67 5.78
C ALA A 122 5.29 10.25 6.12
N GLN A 123 5.54 9.77 7.36
CA GLN A 123 6.86 9.33 7.85
C GLN A 123 7.58 8.39 6.87
N THR A 124 6.86 7.45 6.28
CA THR A 124 7.43 6.49 5.33
C THR A 124 7.70 7.08 3.94
N THR A 125 6.99 8.15 3.54
CA THR A 125 6.95 8.64 2.15
C THR A 125 7.67 9.95 1.84
N TRP A 126 8.10 10.74 2.83
CA TRP A 126 8.54 12.14 2.67
C TRP A 126 9.50 12.43 1.51
N GLU A 127 10.28 11.46 1.04
CA GLU A 127 11.30 11.66 -0.01
C GLU A 127 11.16 10.71 -1.22
N MET A 128 10.16 9.83 -1.22
CA MET A 128 10.05 8.80 -2.25
C MET A 128 9.56 9.36 -3.58
N SER A 129 10.40 9.27 -4.63
CA SER A 129 9.95 9.52 -5.99
C SER A 129 8.90 8.50 -6.44
N LEU A 130 8.12 8.83 -7.49
CA LEU A 130 7.17 7.88 -8.05
C LEU A 130 7.87 6.60 -8.56
N MET A 131 9.10 6.73 -9.07
CA MET A 131 9.91 5.60 -9.52
C MET A 131 10.36 4.73 -8.35
N ASP A 132 10.74 5.31 -7.20
CA ASP A 132 11.12 4.52 -6.03
C ASP A 132 9.93 3.74 -5.48
N LYS A 133 8.74 4.31 -5.53
CA LYS A 133 7.50 3.59 -5.21
C LYS A 133 7.23 2.44 -6.21
N VAL A 134 7.57 2.58 -7.49
CA VAL A 134 7.54 1.46 -8.47
C VAL A 134 8.55 0.38 -8.11
N LYS A 135 9.78 0.75 -7.72
CA LYS A 135 10.81 -0.20 -7.27
C LYS A 135 10.35 -0.97 -6.04
N VAL A 136 9.75 -0.28 -5.05
CA VAL A 136 9.16 -0.92 -3.87
C VAL A 136 8.08 -1.92 -4.28
N LEU A 137 7.15 -1.51 -5.14
CA LEU A 137 6.10 -2.41 -5.63
C LEU A 137 6.68 -3.66 -6.30
N LYS A 138 7.64 -3.47 -7.21
CA LYS A 138 8.30 -4.58 -7.91
C LYS A 138 9.09 -5.50 -6.97
N LYS A 139 9.70 -4.95 -5.92
CA LYS A 139 10.49 -5.70 -4.93
C LYS A 139 9.63 -6.61 -4.07
N TYR A 140 8.48 -6.14 -3.60
CA TYR A 140 7.69 -6.86 -2.60
C TYR A 140 6.47 -7.60 -3.15
N VAL A 141 6.00 -7.28 -4.36
CA VAL A 141 4.82 -7.97 -4.91
C VAL A 141 5.17 -9.41 -5.30
N ARG A 142 4.28 -10.35 -4.97
CA ARG A 142 4.47 -11.77 -5.23
C ARG A 142 4.29 -12.10 -6.72
N ILE A 143 5.41 -12.21 -7.43
CA ILE A 143 5.45 -12.63 -8.83
C ILE A 143 5.48 -14.16 -8.90
N GLN A 144 4.48 -14.76 -9.53
CA GLN A 144 4.40 -16.22 -9.72
C GLN A 144 3.52 -16.59 -10.92
N ASP A 145 3.63 -17.84 -11.34
CA ASP A 145 2.74 -18.42 -12.35
C ASP A 145 1.40 -18.76 -11.70
N ARG A 146 0.29 -18.37 -12.36
CA ARG A 146 -1.07 -18.62 -11.87
C ARG A 146 -1.91 -19.33 -12.92
N TYR A 147 -2.76 -20.25 -12.49
CA TYR A 147 -3.74 -20.93 -13.34
C TYR A 147 -5.12 -20.32 -13.14
N TYR A 148 -5.81 -20.01 -14.23
CA TYR A 148 -7.19 -19.57 -14.21
C TYR A 148 -7.92 -20.05 -15.46
N ARG A 149 -9.11 -20.64 -15.27
CA ARG A 149 -9.94 -21.19 -16.36
C ARG A 149 -9.13 -22.05 -17.35
N LEU A 150 -8.37 -23.01 -16.82
CA LEU A 150 -7.50 -23.93 -17.57
C LEU A 150 -6.37 -23.26 -18.38
N LYS A 151 -6.13 -21.96 -18.18
CA LYS A 151 -5.04 -21.23 -18.82
C LYS A 151 -3.98 -20.86 -17.78
N MET A 152 -2.71 -21.03 -18.15
CA MET A 152 -1.56 -20.63 -17.34
C MET A 152 -1.14 -19.19 -17.69
N TYR A 153 -0.90 -18.39 -16.65
CA TYR A 153 -0.48 -17.00 -16.73
C TYR A 153 0.87 -16.86 -16.01
N PRO A 154 1.99 -16.91 -16.74
CA PRO A 154 3.30 -16.93 -16.11
C PRO A 154 3.69 -15.56 -15.55
N ARG A 155 4.49 -15.56 -14.48
CA ARG A 155 5.14 -14.40 -13.85
C ARG A 155 4.21 -13.19 -13.71
N CYS A 156 3.02 -13.41 -13.16
CA CYS A 156 2.05 -12.36 -12.93
C CYS A 156 2.00 -11.97 -11.46
N PHE A 157 1.25 -10.92 -11.15
CA PHE A 157 0.77 -10.55 -9.82
C PHE A 157 -0.68 -10.10 -9.92
N THR A 158 -1.41 -10.08 -8.81
CA THR A 158 -2.80 -9.62 -8.76
C THR A 158 -2.89 -8.14 -8.39
N GLY A 159 -4.00 -7.50 -8.75
CA GLY A 159 -4.29 -6.14 -8.31
C GLY A 159 -4.29 -6.00 -6.79
N THR A 160 -4.90 -6.97 -6.10
CA THR A 160 -4.93 -7.01 -4.63
C THR A 160 -3.54 -7.10 -4.02
N GLU A 161 -2.67 -8.00 -4.51
CA GLU A 161 -1.29 -8.09 -3.99
C GLU A 161 -0.51 -6.77 -4.19
N ALA A 162 -0.75 -6.06 -5.28
CA ALA A 162 -0.09 -4.78 -5.52
C ALA A 162 -0.58 -3.68 -4.56
N VAL A 163 -1.88 -3.64 -4.29
CA VAL A 163 -2.46 -2.72 -3.28
C VAL A 163 -1.94 -3.07 -1.89
N ASP A 164 -1.94 -4.35 -1.54
CA ASP A 164 -1.47 -4.83 -0.24
C ASP A 164 -0.01 -4.44 0.02
N VAL A 165 0.85 -4.49 -1.01
CA VAL A 165 2.24 -4.02 -0.88
C VAL A 165 2.28 -2.53 -0.51
N LEU A 166 1.53 -1.67 -1.17
CA LEU A 166 1.56 -0.24 -0.87
C LEU A 166 0.97 0.08 0.51
N MET A 167 -0.06 -0.67 0.93
CA MET A 167 -0.61 -0.56 2.29
C MET A 167 0.41 -1.02 3.33
N LYS A 168 1.00 -2.21 3.17
CA LYS A 168 1.97 -2.79 4.12
C LYS A 168 3.26 -1.99 4.22
N GLN A 169 3.68 -1.37 3.13
CA GLN A 169 4.83 -0.46 3.12
C GLN A 169 4.46 0.96 3.56
N ARG A 170 3.23 1.19 4.08
CA ARG A 170 2.76 2.48 4.57
C ARG A 170 2.97 3.60 3.55
N ILE A 171 2.83 3.29 2.25
CA ILE A 171 3.01 4.27 1.15
C ILE A 171 1.72 5.06 0.89
N VAL A 172 0.58 4.50 1.29
CA VAL A 172 -0.74 5.11 1.14
C VAL A 172 -1.57 4.91 2.39
N VAL A 173 -2.48 5.85 2.64
CA VAL A 173 -3.43 5.82 3.75
C VAL A 173 -4.55 4.82 3.49
N SER A 174 -5.01 4.69 2.24
CA SER A 174 -6.14 3.85 1.89
C SER A 174 -5.90 3.01 0.64
N ARG A 175 -6.62 1.89 0.54
CA ARG A 175 -6.64 1.04 -0.67
C ARG A 175 -7.05 1.82 -1.92
N ARG A 176 -7.98 2.76 -1.77
CA ARG A 176 -8.41 3.67 -2.85
C ARG A 176 -7.26 4.53 -3.35
N ASP A 177 -6.43 5.04 -2.45
CA ASP A 177 -5.27 5.86 -2.83
C ASP A 177 -4.14 5.00 -3.42
N ALA A 178 -3.98 3.75 -2.97
CA ALA A 178 -3.13 2.77 -3.66
C ALA A 178 -3.55 2.58 -5.13
N VAL A 179 -4.85 2.37 -5.40
CA VAL A 179 -5.34 2.26 -6.78
C VAL A 179 -5.02 3.50 -7.61
N LYS A 180 -5.24 4.71 -7.05
CA LYS A 180 -4.89 5.97 -7.74
C LYS A 180 -3.38 6.07 -8.01
N LEU A 181 -2.56 5.76 -7.02
CA LEU A 181 -1.10 5.82 -7.12
C LEU A 181 -0.56 4.81 -8.14
N ILE A 182 -1.04 3.57 -8.11
CA ILE A 182 -0.66 2.52 -9.07
C ILE A 182 -1.09 2.88 -10.49
N ARG A 183 -2.29 3.47 -10.67
CA ARG A 183 -2.72 4.00 -11.98
C ARG A 183 -1.81 5.13 -12.45
N LYS A 184 -1.37 6.01 -11.55
CA LYS A 184 -0.37 7.05 -11.86
C LYS A 184 0.95 6.43 -12.31
N MET A 185 1.50 5.48 -11.54
CA MET A 185 2.72 4.75 -11.93
C MET A 185 2.61 4.08 -13.31
N LYS A 186 1.48 3.40 -13.57
CA LYS A 186 1.21 2.75 -14.87
C LYS A 186 1.21 3.78 -16.00
N ARG A 187 0.59 4.95 -15.80
CA ARG A 187 0.49 5.99 -16.83
C ARG A 187 1.82 6.67 -17.11
N GLU A 188 2.55 7.07 -16.07
CA GLU A 188 3.81 7.81 -16.23
C GLU A 188 4.95 6.92 -16.76
N TYR A 189 5.05 5.67 -16.28
CA TYR A 189 6.19 4.79 -16.61
C TYR A 189 5.85 3.59 -17.49
N GLY A 190 4.56 3.27 -17.67
CA GLY A 190 4.16 2.08 -18.43
C GLY A 190 4.68 0.77 -17.82
N CYS A 191 4.92 0.73 -16.51
CA CYS A 191 5.71 -0.29 -15.83
C CYS A 191 5.12 -1.70 -15.81
N PHE A 192 3.81 -1.84 -15.99
CA PHE A 192 3.13 -3.12 -16.11
C PHE A 192 1.88 -2.99 -16.99
N PHE A 193 1.30 -4.14 -17.36
CA PHE A 193 0.04 -4.21 -18.11
C PHE A 193 -0.83 -5.35 -17.58
N ASN A 194 -2.14 -5.26 -17.79
CA ASN A 194 -3.07 -6.34 -17.52
C ASN A 194 -2.89 -7.44 -18.58
N VAL A 195 -2.80 -8.69 -18.14
CA VAL A 195 -2.43 -9.84 -18.99
C VAL A 195 -3.56 -10.25 -19.95
N THR A 196 -4.81 -9.93 -19.62
CA THR A 196 -5.99 -10.25 -20.44
C THR A 196 -6.37 -9.11 -21.36
N ASP A 197 -6.39 -7.87 -20.85
CA ASP A 197 -6.69 -6.67 -21.63
C ASP A 197 -5.74 -5.52 -21.24
N LYS A 198 -4.82 -5.16 -22.15
CA LYS A 198 -3.82 -4.12 -21.93
C LYS A 198 -4.44 -2.73 -21.67
N ASN A 199 -5.64 -2.48 -22.20
CA ASN A 199 -6.34 -1.21 -22.08
C ASN A 199 -7.14 -1.08 -20.78
N GLN A 200 -7.38 -2.20 -20.08
CA GLN A 200 -8.11 -2.16 -18.82
C GLN A 200 -7.36 -1.31 -17.78
N PRO A 201 -8.07 -0.40 -17.07
CA PRO A 201 -7.52 0.29 -15.90
C PRO A 201 -7.01 -0.70 -14.86
N PHE A 202 -6.08 -0.24 -14.01
CA PHE A 202 -5.71 -1.02 -12.84
C PHE A 202 -6.88 -1.06 -11.85
N GLU A 203 -7.15 -2.22 -11.25
CA GLU A 203 -8.20 -2.45 -10.27
C GLU A 203 -7.67 -3.30 -9.12
N ASP A 204 -8.13 -2.99 -7.90
CA ASP A 204 -7.91 -3.84 -6.73
C ASP A 204 -8.83 -5.05 -6.81
N GLY A 205 -8.25 -6.22 -7.09
CA GLY A 205 -9.01 -7.45 -7.25
C GLY A 205 -8.19 -8.56 -7.89
N PHE A 206 -8.88 -9.65 -8.20
CA PHE A 206 -8.29 -10.85 -8.81
C PHE A 206 -8.10 -10.71 -10.33
N TYR A 207 -7.37 -9.67 -10.72
CA TYR A 207 -6.93 -9.42 -12.09
C TYR A 207 -5.43 -9.61 -12.20
N PHE A 208 -4.96 -10.25 -13.27
CA PHE A 208 -3.54 -10.53 -13.46
C PHE A 208 -2.84 -9.40 -14.21
N TYR A 209 -1.73 -8.95 -13.64
CA TYR A 209 -0.82 -7.95 -14.20
C TYR A 209 0.59 -8.54 -14.35
N ARG A 210 1.36 -7.98 -15.29
CA ARG A 210 2.76 -8.36 -15.53
C ARG A 210 3.60 -7.13 -15.73
N PHE A 211 4.74 -7.05 -15.03
CA PHE A 211 5.74 -6.00 -15.27
C PHE A 211 6.31 -6.12 -16.69
N LYS A 212 6.56 -4.97 -17.31
CA LYS A 212 7.43 -4.94 -18.48
C LYS A 212 8.87 -5.19 -18.02
N TYR A 213 9.69 -5.78 -18.88
CA TYR A 213 11.10 -6.04 -18.57
C TYR A 213 11.84 -4.71 -18.33
N ASP A 214 12.92 -4.74 -17.55
CA ASP A 214 13.67 -3.53 -17.16
C ASP A 214 14.20 -2.71 -18.36
N GLU A 215 14.48 -3.36 -19.49
CA GLU A 215 14.89 -2.69 -20.74
C GLU A 215 13.80 -1.75 -21.29
N ASP A 216 12.52 -2.12 -21.17
CA ASP A 216 11.39 -1.31 -21.66
C ASP A 216 11.11 -0.09 -20.77
N LEU A 217 11.51 -0.15 -19.49
CA LEU A 217 11.34 0.92 -18.51
C LEU A 217 12.40 2.02 -18.70
N MET A 218 13.63 1.63 -19.07
CA MET A 218 14.74 2.55 -19.31
C MET A 218 14.57 3.34 -20.63
N GLN A 219 13.83 2.79 -21.60
CA GLN A 219 13.58 3.46 -22.89
C GLN A 219 12.68 4.70 -22.81
N LYS A 220 11.94 4.90 -21.71
CA LYS A 220 10.98 6.02 -21.59
C LYS A 220 11.37 7.10 -20.58
N GLY A 221 12.41 6.89 -19.77
CA GLY A 221 12.83 7.80 -18.70
C GLY A 221 14.10 8.62 -18.99
N VAL A 222 14.88 8.23 -20.00
CA VAL A 222 16.01 9.01 -20.52
C VAL A 222 15.86 8.95 -22.03
N ASN A 223 15.96 10.08 -22.73
CA ASN A 223 16.06 10.07 -24.18
C ASN A 223 17.19 9.10 -24.53
N LYS A 224 16.85 7.93 -25.11
CA LYS A 224 17.82 6.88 -25.39
C LYS A 224 19.01 7.44 -26.18
N ALA A 225 18.76 8.41 -27.06
CA ALA A 225 19.81 9.12 -27.79
C ALA A 225 20.71 9.99 -26.89
N ALA A 226 20.19 10.58 -25.81
CA ALA A 226 20.99 11.34 -24.86
C ALA A 226 21.81 10.43 -23.93
N PHE A 227 21.28 9.28 -23.52
CA PHE A 227 22.05 8.28 -22.76
C PHE A 227 23.15 7.68 -23.64
N ASP A 228 22.80 7.24 -24.85
CA ASP A 228 23.74 6.69 -25.83
C ASP A 228 24.82 7.74 -26.16
N ALA A 229 24.46 9.02 -26.38
CA ALA A 229 25.43 10.09 -26.61
C ALA A 229 26.37 10.37 -25.42
N VAL A 230 25.87 10.28 -24.18
CA VAL A 230 26.70 10.41 -22.97
C VAL A 230 27.65 9.22 -22.85
N MET A 231 27.18 8.00 -23.11
CA MET A 231 28.01 6.80 -23.07
C MET A 231 29.03 6.76 -24.20
N ASP A 232 28.68 7.19 -25.41
CA ASP A 232 29.60 7.34 -26.54
C ASP A 232 30.69 8.38 -26.23
N ALA A 233 30.31 9.52 -25.62
CA ALA A 233 31.24 10.55 -25.17
C ALA A 233 32.18 10.07 -24.04
N LEU A 234 31.70 9.21 -23.12
CA LEU A 234 32.51 8.66 -22.03
C LEU A 234 33.42 7.51 -22.47
N THR A 235 33.01 6.75 -23.48
CA THR A 235 33.78 5.62 -24.04
C THR A 235 34.72 6.02 -25.17
N GLY A 236 34.67 7.29 -25.62
CA GLY A 236 35.60 7.84 -26.60
C GLY A 236 35.46 7.24 -28.00
N ASN A 237 34.28 6.70 -28.35
CA ASN A 237 34.08 6.05 -29.63
C ASN A 237 33.62 7.08 -30.69
N GLU A 238 34.53 7.98 -31.07
CA GLU A 238 34.38 8.74 -32.31
C GLU A 238 34.55 7.80 -33.50
N GLY A 239 33.46 7.25 -34.03
CA GLY A 239 33.54 6.50 -35.29
C GLY A 239 32.29 5.74 -35.66
N MET A 240 31.42 6.38 -36.44
CA MET A 240 31.12 5.99 -37.83
C MET A 240 29.83 6.70 -38.27
N THR A 241 29.97 7.97 -38.69
CA THR A 241 28.95 8.60 -39.52
C THR A 241 28.76 7.73 -40.76
N THR A 242 27.62 7.07 -40.85
CA THR A 242 27.26 6.29 -42.04
C THR A 242 26.99 7.28 -43.16
N GLU A 243 27.92 7.37 -44.12
CA GLU A 243 27.69 8.07 -45.38
C GLU A 243 26.42 7.51 -46.03
N PHE A 244 25.40 8.35 -46.09
CA PHE A 244 24.22 8.10 -46.89
C PHE A 244 24.61 8.32 -48.36
N ARG A 245 25.12 7.27 -49.01
CA ARG A 245 25.29 7.25 -50.48
C ARG A 245 23.91 7.33 -51.10
N LEU A 246 23.56 8.50 -51.63
CA LEU A 246 22.44 8.67 -52.53
C LEU A 246 22.74 7.90 -53.82
N THR A 247 22.07 6.76 -53.99
CA THR A 247 21.84 6.20 -55.33
C THR A 247 20.76 7.04 -56.00
N SER A 248 21.14 7.82 -57.00
CA SER A 248 20.22 8.28 -58.04
C SER A 248 20.64 7.66 -59.37
N GLU A 249 20.22 6.41 -59.59
CA GLU A 249 19.93 5.94 -60.94
C GLU A 249 18.49 6.36 -61.24
N SER A 250 18.34 7.35 -62.11
CA SER A 250 17.09 7.58 -62.84
C SER A 250 17.36 7.27 -64.31
N PHE A 251 16.53 6.35 -64.80
CA PHE A 251 16.42 5.85 -66.14
C PHE A 251 16.09 6.94 -67.17
N HIS A 252 16.66 6.74 -68.37
CA HIS A 252 16.36 7.31 -69.70
C HIS A 252 16.79 8.76 -69.97
#